data_AF-A0A5T5TS40-F1
#
_entry.id   AF-A0A5T5TS40-F1
#
_cell.length_a   1.000
_cell.length_b   1.000
_cell.length_c   1.000
_cell.angle_alpha   90.00
_cell.angle_beta   90.00
_cell.angle_gamma   90.00
#
_symmetry.space_group_name_H-M   'P 1'
#
loop_
_entity.id
_entity.type
_entity.pdbx_description
1 polymer ?
#
loop_
_entity_poly.entity_id
_entity_poly.type
_entity_poly.pdbx_seq_one_letter_code
_entity_poly.pdbx_strand_id
1 'polypeptide(L)'
;MPVMHNCFLELARESLQHNGEQWTRNAISRSYYGMYHSALRITNNLTPTHDTDGERLPGGSHMRLYTAFCNGEAAKVNGVDVDKVRKIGIKLKMLHAQRVNADYRLERKINRITAISALQDAEEIDALVDRMMNNPDDSLTA
;
A
#
# COMPACT_ATOMS: atom_id res chain seq x y z
N MET A 1 -10.47 -4.49 20.38
CA MET A 1 -9.21 -3.96 19.82
C MET A 1 -9.50 -3.49 18.40
N PRO A 2 -9.12 -2.27 17.99
CA PRO A 2 -9.36 -1.81 16.63
C PRO A 2 -8.54 -2.61 15.62
N VAL A 3 -9.07 -2.78 14.39
CA VAL A 3 -8.33 -3.40 13.29
C VAL A 3 -7.25 -2.44 12.80
N MET A 4 -6.02 -2.95 12.70
CA MET A 4 -4.84 -2.20 12.27
C MET A 4 -4.42 -2.63 10.86
N HIS A 5 -3.58 -1.84 10.19
CA HIS A 5 -3.09 -2.13 8.83
C HIS A 5 -2.36 -3.49 8.75
N ASN A 6 -1.58 -3.84 9.77
CA ASN A 6 -0.86 -5.11 9.87
C ASN A 6 -1.77 -6.33 10.00
N CYS A 7 -3.00 -6.19 10.52
CA CYS A 7 -3.98 -7.28 10.54
C CYS A 7 -4.28 -7.82 9.14
N PHE A 8 -4.23 -6.96 8.10
CA PHE A 8 -4.38 -7.42 6.72
C PHE A 8 -3.16 -8.22 6.23
N LEU A 9 -1.95 -7.88 6.67
CA LEU A 9 -0.74 -8.65 6.34
C LEU A 9 -0.74 -10.02 7.02
N GLU A 10 -1.22 -10.09 8.26
CA GLU A 10 -1.43 -11.35 8.98
C GLU A 10 -2.40 -12.26 8.24
N LEU A 11 -3.55 -11.74 7.81
CA LEU A 11 -4.52 -12.48 6.99
C LEU A 11 -3.95 -12.91 5.63
N ALA A 12 -3.09 -12.09 5.02
CA ALA A 12 -2.41 -12.46 3.78
C ALA A 12 -1.43 -13.63 3.99
N ARG A 13 -0.65 -13.59 5.08
CA ARG A 13 0.24 -14.69 5.50
C ARG A 13 -0.54 -15.98 5.76
N GLU A 14 -1.62 -15.89 6.53
CA GLU A 14 -2.49 -17.03 6.83
C GLU A 14 -3.12 -17.61 5.56
N SER A 15 -3.58 -16.77 4.64
CA SER A 15 -4.13 -17.21 3.35
C SER A 15 -3.12 -18.04 2.54
N LEU A 16 -1.84 -17.67 2.59
CA LEU A 16 -0.78 -18.44 1.95
C LEU A 16 -0.47 -19.77 2.66
N GLN A 17 -1.03 -20.07 3.83
CA GLN A 17 -0.91 -21.42 4.43
C GLN A 17 -1.89 -22.41 3.80
N HIS A 18 -2.91 -21.93 3.09
CA HIS A 18 -3.92 -22.75 2.44
C HIS A 18 -3.64 -22.94 0.94
N ASN A 19 -4.17 -24.05 0.41
CA ASN A 19 -4.14 -24.40 -1.01
C ASN A 19 -5.45 -24.01 -1.69
N GLY A 20 -5.36 -23.54 -2.93
CA GLY A 20 -6.50 -23.14 -3.74
C GLY A 20 -6.37 -21.71 -4.25
N GLU A 21 -7.01 -21.45 -5.39
CA GLU A 21 -6.93 -20.13 -6.03
C GLU A 21 -7.66 -19.06 -5.21
N GLN A 22 -8.74 -19.40 -4.49
CA GLN A 22 -9.47 -18.48 -3.63
C GLN A 22 -8.58 -17.90 -2.52
N TRP A 23 -7.74 -18.74 -1.90
CA TRP A 23 -6.78 -18.31 -0.88
C TRP A 23 -5.65 -17.49 -1.49
N THR A 24 -5.20 -17.87 -2.67
CA THR A 24 -4.19 -17.11 -3.44
C THR A 24 -4.70 -15.70 -3.79
N ARG A 25 -5.95 -15.59 -4.26
CA ARG A 25 -6.61 -14.31 -4.54
C ARG A 25 -6.78 -13.49 -3.26
N ASN A 26 -7.23 -14.12 -2.18
CA ASN A 26 -7.39 -13.45 -0.89
C ASN A 26 -6.04 -12.89 -0.40
N ALA A 27 -4.96 -13.65 -0.50
CA ALA A 27 -3.62 -13.18 -0.13
C ALA A 27 -3.20 -11.91 -0.88
N ILE A 28 -3.44 -11.83 -2.19
CA ILE A 28 -3.17 -10.60 -2.97
C ILE A 28 -4.04 -9.43 -2.49
N SER A 29 -5.33 -9.68 -2.31
CA SER A 29 -6.29 -8.68 -1.85
C SER A 29 -5.89 -8.11 -0.48
N ARG A 30 -5.60 -9.00 0.48
CA ARG A 30 -5.19 -8.62 1.83
C ARG A 30 -3.83 -7.94 1.86
N SER A 31 -2.87 -8.38 1.05
CA SER A 31 -1.58 -7.70 0.88
C SER A 31 -1.76 -6.26 0.38
N TYR A 32 -2.64 -6.05 -0.61
CA TYR A 32 -2.96 -4.71 -1.11
C TYR A 32 -3.56 -3.82 -0.02
N TYR A 33 -4.56 -4.30 0.73
CA TYR A 33 -5.17 -3.51 1.79
C TYR A 33 -4.20 -3.20 2.93
N GLY A 34 -3.30 -4.13 3.29
CA GLY A 34 -2.21 -3.87 4.23
C GLY A 34 -1.31 -2.73 3.75
N MET A 35 -0.81 -2.81 2.51
CA MET A 35 0.00 -1.76 1.90
C MET A 35 -0.75 -0.42 1.79
N TYR A 36 -2.01 -0.44 1.39
CA TYR A 36 -2.86 0.75 1.22
C TYR A 36 -3.06 1.48 2.55
N HIS A 37 -3.43 0.75 3.61
CA HIS A 37 -3.64 1.34 4.93
C HIS A 37 -2.33 1.75 5.61
N SER A 38 -1.23 1.06 5.34
CA SER A 38 0.10 1.49 5.79
C SER A 38 0.48 2.82 5.12
N ALA A 39 0.39 2.90 3.79
CA ALA A 39 0.70 4.13 3.05
C ALA A 39 -0.19 5.32 3.46
N LEU A 40 -1.48 5.09 3.72
CA LEU A 40 -2.40 6.14 4.20
C LEU A 40 -1.91 6.87 5.46
N ARG A 41 -1.07 6.24 6.30
CA ARG A 41 -0.48 6.90 7.47
C ARG A 41 0.38 8.10 7.09
N ILE A 42 1.06 8.06 5.95
CA ILE A 42 1.86 9.20 5.42
C ILE A 42 0.95 10.39 5.08
N THR A 43 -0.32 10.16 4.78
CA THR A 43 -1.30 11.22 4.49
C THR A 43 -2.31 11.40 5.63
N ASN A 44 -1.91 11.12 6.88
CA ASN A 44 -2.76 11.26 8.07
C ASN A 44 -4.09 10.49 7.99
N ASN A 45 -4.05 9.32 7.34
CA ASN A 45 -5.20 8.46 7.06
C ASN A 45 -6.27 9.10 6.15
N LEU A 46 -5.91 10.15 5.40
CA LEU A 46 -6.78 10.81 4.44
C LEU A 46 -6.34 10.49 3.01
N THR A 47 -7.31 10.25 2.13
CA THR A 47 -7.03 10.12 0.70
C THR A 47 -7.05 11.50 0.04
N PRO A 48 -5.97 11.93 -0.63
CA PRO A 48 -5.96 13.19 -1.36
C PRO A 48 -7.09 13.28 -2.39
N THR A 49 -7.67 14.46 -2.52
CA THR A 49 -8.77 14.74 -3.47
C THR A 49 -8.36 15.70 -4.58
N HIS A 50 -7.39 16.56 -4.30
CA HIS A 50 -6.84 17.54 -5.23
C HIS A 50 -5.31 17.45 -5.19
N ASP A 51 -4.67 17.89 -6.27
CA ASP A 51 -3.22 18.05 -6.35
C ASP A 51 -2.76 19.38 -5.75
N THR A 52 -1.48 19.72 -5.92
CA THR A 52 -0.92 20.96 -5.36
C THR A 52 -1.38 22.24 -6.06
N ASP A 53 -1.90 22.13 -7.28
CA ASP A 53 -2.43 23.26 -8.06
C ASP A 53 -3.94 23.45 -7.78
N GLY A 54 -4.54 22.56 -6.97
CA GLY A 54 -5.95 22.58 -6.61
C GLY A 54 -6.84 21.83 -7.59
N GLU A 55 -6.27 21.15 -8.58
CA GLU A 55 -7.02 20.37 -9.56
C GLU A 55 -7.43 19.02 -8.98
N ARG A 56 -8.63 18.55 -9.34
CA ARG A 56 -9.18 17.33 -8.78
C ARG A 56 -8.43 16.10 -9.29
N LEU A 57 -7.90 15.28 -8.38
CA LEU A 57 -7.26 14.02 -8.74
C LEU A 57 -8.28 13.04 -9.36
N PRO A 58 -7.95 12.40 -10.50
CA PRO A 58 -8.88 11.52 -11.19
C PRO A 58 -9.09 10.18 -10.46
N GLY A 59 -10.24 9.55 -10.70
CA GLY A 59 -10.53 8.19 -10.25
C GLY A 59 -11.03 8.05 -8.82
N GLY A 60 -11.17 6.79 -8.38
CA GLY A 60 -11.57 6.42 -7.03
C GLY A 60 -10.48 6.63 -5.98
N SER A 61 -10.79 6.38 -4.71
CA SER A 61 -9.86 6.61 -3.58
C SER A 61 -8.50 5.92 -3.76
N HIS A 62 -8.49 4.67 -4.19
CA HIS A 62 -7.27 3.91 -4.48
C HIS A 62 -6.38 4.58 -5.52
N MET A 63 -6.99 5.08 -6.61
CA MET A 63 -6.29 5.77 -7.68
C MET A 63 -5.73 7.11 -7.24
N ARG A 64 -6.55 7.92 -6.59
CA ARG A 64 -6.09 9.22 -6.08
C ARG A 64 -4.92 9.07 -5.10
N LEU A 65 -4.97 8.06 -4.22
CA LEU A 65 -3.87 7.80 -3.30
C LEU A 65 -2.57 7.49 -4.05
N TYR A 66 -2.54 6.48 -4.93
CA TYR A 66 -1.29 6.16 -5.62
C TYR A 66 -0.85 7.29 -6.55
N THR A 67 -1.75 8.09 -7.11
CA THR A 67 -1.39 9.24 -7.96
C THR A 67 -0.66 10.30 -7.14
N ALA A 68 -1.20 10.69 -5.98
CA ALA A 68 -0.54 11.64 -5.09
C ALA A 68 0.84 11.16 -4.62
N PHE A 69 1.00 9.85 -4.40
CA PHE A 69 2.29 9.25 -4.08
C PHE A 69 3.24 9.23 -5.29
N CYS A 70 2.78 8.83 -6.47
CA CYS A 70 3.59 8.82 -7.70
C CYS A 70 4.08 10.22 -8.06
N ASN A 71 3.29 11.26 -7.81
CA ASN A 71 3.69 12.65 -8.03
C ASN A 71 4.65 13.17 -6.94
N GLY A 72 4.71 12.49 -5.79
CA GLY A 72 5.52 12.87 -4.62
C GLY A 72 4.84 13.87 -3.69
N GLU A 73 3.61 14.28 -3.98
CA GLU A 73 2.87 15.28 -3.20
C GLU A 73 2.53 14.80 -1.80
N ALA A 74 2.26 13.49 -1.64
CA ALA A 74 1.99 12.89 -0.34
C ALA A 74 3.14 13.07 0.67
N ALA A 75 4.37 13.29 0.19
CA ALA A 75 5.53 13.53 1.03
C ALA A 75 5.41 14.83 1.86
N LYS A 76 4.73 15.84 1.31
CA LYS A 76 4.58 17.16 1.93
C LYS A 76 3.72 17.12 3.20
N VAL A 77 2.80 16.16 3.31
CA VAL A 77 1.83 16.09 4.42
C VAL A 77 2.52 15.88 5.77
N ASN A 78 3.55 15.04 5.80
CA ASN A 78 4.32 14.73 7.01
C ASN A 78 5.83 15.03 6.85
N GLY A 79 6.22 15.78 5.81
CA GLY A 79 7.63 16.17 5.59
C GLY A 79 8.58 15.00 5.38
N VAL A 80 8.13 13.90 4.76
CA VAL A 80 8.93 12.69 4.55
C VAL A 80 9.70 12.72 3.22
N ASP A 81 10.63 11.79 3.04
CA ASP A 81 11.43 11.61 1.83
C ASP A 81 10.56 11.38 0.57
N VAL A 82 10.68 12.28 -0.41
CA VAL A 82 9.86 12.27 -1.63
C VAL A 82 10.13 11.07 -2.53
N ASP A 83 11.35 10.58 -2.60
CA ASP A 83 11.70 9.47 -3.49
C ASP A 83 11.21 8.14 -2.91
N LYS A 84 11.24 7.99 -1.59
CA LYS A 84 10.59 6.87 -0.89
C LYS A 84 9.07 6.91 -1.10
N VAL A 85 8.43 8.08 -1.04
CA VAL A 85 7.00 8.23 -1.34
C VAL A 85 6.67 7.82 -2.78
N ARG A 86 7.47 8.24 -3.77
CA ARG A 86 7.27 7.83 -5.17
C ARG A 86 7.40 6.32 -5.35
N LYS A 87 8.38 5.70 -4.69
CA LYS A 87 8.54 4.23 -4.67
C LYS A 87 7.27 3.55 -4.14
N ILE A 88 6.72 4.03 -3.01
CA ILE A 88 5.47 3.53 -2.45
C ILE A 88 4.32 3.68 -3.46
N GLY A 89 4.21 4.84 -4.14
CA GLY A 89 3.19 5.08 -5.17
C GLY A 89 3.21 4.09 -6.32
N ILE A 90 4.40 3.78 -6.84
CA ILE A 90 4.57 2.78 -7.91
C ILE A 90 4.10 1.40 -7.43
N LYS A 91 4.52 0.98 -6.23
CA LYS A 91 4.12 -0.31 -5.64
C LYS A 91 2.61 -0.37 -5.38
N LEU A 92 2.00 0.69 -4.85
CA LEU A 92 0.55 0.79 -4.68
C LEU A 92 -0.20 0.64 -6.01
N LYS A 93 0.26 1.33 -7.07
CA LYS A 93 -0.36 1.25 -8.40
C LYS A 93 -0.29 -0.16 -8.96
N MET A 94 0.87 -0.80 -8.87
CA MET A 94 1.07 -2.19 -9.33
C MET A 94 0.21 -3.16 -8.54
N LEU A 95 0.24 -3.09 -7.20
CA LEU A 95 -0.46 -4.04 -6.35
C LEU A 95 -1.99 -3.83 -6.39
N HIS A 96 -2.45 -2.60 -6.59
CA HIS A 96 -3.86 -2.31 -6.87
C HIS A 96 -4.34 -3.02 -8.15
N ALA A 97 -3.55 -3.01 -9.22
CA ALA A 97 -3.89 -3.73 -10.45
C ALA A 97 -3.96 -5.26 -10.21
N GLN A 98 -3.06 -5.81 -9.41
CA GLN A 98 -3.11 -7.23 -9.02
C GLN A 98 -4.35 -7.54 -8.17
N ARG A 99 -4.70 -6.67 -7.22
CA ARG A 99 -5.92 -6.79 -6.42
C ARG A 99 -7.18 -6.74 -7.28
N VAL A 100 -7.23 -5.87 -8.29
CA VAL A 100 -8.35 -5.84 -9.24
C VAL A 100 -8.48 -7.15 -10.01
N ASN A 101 -7.36 -7.74 -10.46
CA ASN A 101 -7.37 -9.06 -11.09
C ASN A 101 -7.85 -10.15 -10.12
N ALA A 102 -7.33 -10.14 -8.88
CA ALA A 102 -7.65 -11.14 -7.87
C ALA A 102 -9.13 -11.11 -7.47
N ASP A 103 -9.70 -9.92 -7.22
CA ASP A 103 -11.04 -9.77 -6.67
C ASP A 103 -12.14 -9.76 -7.73
N TYR A 104 -11.87 -9.22 -8.94
CA TYR A 104 -12.92 -8.95 -9.93
C TYR A 104 -12.77 -9.70 -11.25
N ARG A 105 -11.60 -10.27 -11.54
CA ARG A 105 -11.33 -10.99 -12.80
C ARG A 105 -11.23 -12.49 -12.54
N LEU A 106 -12.36 -13.12 -12.26
CA LEU A 106 -12.45 -14.53 -11.90
C LEU A 106 -12.08 -15.46 -13.05
N GLU A 107 -12.23 -14.99 -14.30
CA GLU A 107 -11.84 -15.70 -15.51
C GLU A 107 -10.31 -15.81 -15.69
N ARG A 108 -9.54 -14.97 -14.99
CA ARG A 108 -8.07 -14.96 -15.08
C ARG A 108 -7.47 -15.87 -14.02
N LYS A 109 -6.68 -16.85 -14.42
CA LYS A 109 -5.93 -17.68 -13.46
C LYS A 109 -4.91 -16.85 -12.69
N ILE A 110 -4.95 -16.90 -11.37
CA ILE A 110 -3.97 -16.25 -10.49
C ILE A 110 -2.93 -17.28 -10.04
N ASN A 111 -1.65 -16.91 -10.16
CA ASN A 111 -0.53 -17.76 -9.72
C ASN A 111 -0.16 -17.44 -8.26
N ARG A 112 0.13 -18.48 -7.49
CA ARG A 112 0.63 -18.38 -6.11
C ARG A 112 1.92 -17.57 -5.99
N ILE A 113 2.80 -17.62 -6.99
CA ILE A 113 4.03 -16.80 -7.02
C ILE A 113 3.68 -15.30 -6.99
N THR A 114 2.62 -14.88 -7.69
CA THR A 114 2.13 -13.50 -7.66
C THR A 114 1.65 -13.10 -6.27
N ALA A 115 0.98 -14.01 -5.56
CA ALA A 115 0.54 -13.75 -4.18
C ALA A 115 1.69 -13.65 -3.18
N ILE A 116 2.74 -14.46 -3.34
CA ILE A 116 3.95 -14.37 -2.51
C ILE A 116 4.65 -13.02 -2.75
N SER A 117 4.84 -12.63 -4.02
CA SER A 117 5.46 -11.35 -4.35
C SER A 117 4.62 -10.15 -3.88
N ALA A 118 3.29 -10.24 -3.97
CA ALA A 118 2.36 -9.24 -3.44
C ALA A 118 2.53 -9.04 -1.92
N LEU A 119 2.65 -10.12 -1.16
CA LEU A 119 2.88 -10.06 0.27
C LEU A 119 4.25 -9.45 0.60
N GLN A 120 5.31 -9.91 -0.07
CA GLN A 120 6.67 -9.38 0.13
C GLN A 120 6.74 -7.87 -0.14
N ASP A 121 6.14 -7.41 -1.24
CA ASP A 121 6.05 -5.98 -1.56
C ASP A 121 5.30 -5.22 -0.47
N ALA A 122 4.19 -5.77 0.04
CA ALA A 122 3.41 -5.13 1.10
C ALA A 122 4.17 -5.03 2.42
N GLU A 123 4.88 -6.08 2.82
CA GLU A 123 5.72 -6.10 4.03
C GLU A 123 6.93 -5.15 3.89
N GLU A 124 7.55 -5.07 2.72
CA GLU A 124 8.65 -4.11 2.46
C GLU A 124 8.16 -2.66 2.58
N ILE A 125 7.01 -2.36 2.00
CA ILE A 125 6.41 -1.02 2.07
C ILE A 125 5.97 -0.70 3.50
N ASP A 126 5.40 -1.65 4.23
CA ASP A 126 5.01 -1.43 5.62
C ASP A 126 6.21 -1.05 6.50
N ALA A 127 7.29 -1.82 6.39
CA ALA A 127 8.53 -1.52 7.09
C ALA A 127 9.17 -0.19 6.65
N LEU A 128 9.02 0.19 5.37
CA LEU A 128 9.48 1.48 4.86
C LEU A 128 8.68 2.64 5.45
N VAL A 129 7.36 2.52 5.51
CA VAL A 129 6.46 3.50 6.12
C VAL A 129 6.79 3.65 7.61
N ASP A 130 6.98 2.56 8.34
CA ASP A 130 7.35 2.62 9.76
C ASP A 130 8.66 3.38 9.97
N ARG A 131 9.70 3.12 9.17
CA ARG A 131 10.96 3.88 9.23
C ARG A 131 10.79 5.37 8.91
N MET A 132 9.89 5.71 7.99
CA MET A 132 9.63 7.10 7.61
C MET A 132 8.80 7.84 8.66
N MET A 133 7.87 7.16 9.33
CA MET A 133 6.96 7.77 10.30
C MET A 133 7.52 7.83 11.72
N ASN A 134 8.49 6.97 12.06
CA ASN A 134 9.09 6.88 13.40
C ASN A 134 10.43 7.62 13.53
N ASN A 135 10.60 8.78 12.88
CA ASN A 135 11.86 9.55 12.78
C ASN A 135 12.86 9.31 13.94
N PRO A 136 14.06 8.74 13.70
CA PRO A 136 15.16 8.78 14.67
C PRO A 136 15.84 10.15 14.59
N ASP A 137 15.14 11.22 14.95
CA ASP A 137 15.73 12.56 15.08
C ASP A 137 16.22 12.78 16.52
N ASP A 138 17.07 11.85 16.98
CA ASP A 138 17.71 11.85 18.31
C ASP A 138 19.24 11.71 18.15
N SER A 139 19.81 12.35 17.12
CA SER A 139 21.26 12.37 16.88
C SER A 139 21.85 13.78 16.71
N LEU A 140 21.14 14.82 17.14
CA LEU A 140 21.65 16.19 17.24
C LEU A 140 21.50 16.79 18.66
N THR A 141 21.63 15.95 19.69
CA THR A 141 21.96 16.42 21.05
C THR A 141 23.10 15.60 21.67
N ALA A 142 24.32 15.83 21.19
CA ALA A 142 25.56 15.74 21.96
C ALA A 142 26.69 16.49 21.24
#